data_AF-A0A957V3F2-F1
#
_entry.id   AF-A0A957V3F2-F1
#
_cell.length_a   1.000
_cell.length_b   1.000
_cell.length_c   1.000
_cell.angle_alpha   90.00
_cell.angle_beta   90.00
_cell.angle_gamma   90.00
#
_symmetry.space_group_name_H-M   'P 1'
#
loop_
_entity.id
_entity.type
_entity.pdbx_description
1 polymer ?
#
loop_
_entity_poly.entity_id
_entity_poly.type
_entity_poly.pdbx_seq_one_letter_code
_entity_poly.pdbx_strand_id
1 'polypeptide(L)'
;SNLRSDTVRYRFIRRLVGIEVSDAISATSARLEEAGVENLQDLRSLTENVAMYSGELAAENRELKRFLFEHFYRHFRVVRMAVKAERMLSNLFRAYIDEPRQLPKETQRRAIDGAEGLHRTVCD
;
A
#
# COMPACT_ATOMS: atom_id res chain seq x y z
N SER A 1 2.82 34.40 2.75
CA SER A 1 1.54 33.83 3.20
C SER A 1 1.48 32.29 3.10
N ASN A 2 2.15 31.63 2.12
CA ASN A 2 2.07 30.17 1.94
C ASN A 2 2.81 29.31 3.00
N LEU A 3 3.94 29.79 3.49
CA LEU A 3 4.80 29.07 4.48
C LEU A 3 4.08 28.67 5.77
N ARG A 4 3.09 29.46 6.22
CA ARG A 4 2.30 29.15 7.42
C ARG A 4 1.34 27.98 7.18
N SER A 5 0.75 27.88 5.98
CA SER A 5 -0.16 26.78 5.60
C SER A 5 0.59 25.44 5.52
N ASP A 6 1.76 25.43 4.87
CA ASP A 6 2.58 24.21 4.74
C ASP A 6 3.10 23.73 6.09
N THR A 7 3.51 24.66 6.96
CA THR A 7 3.95 24.33 8.33
C THR A 7 2.82 23.73 9.16
N VAL A 8 1.60 24.26 9.03
CA VAL A 8 0.41 23.72 9.72
C VAL A 8 0.06 22.33 9.19
N ARG A 9 0.06 22.14 7.87
CA ARG A 9 -0.19 20.83 7.24
C ARG A 9 0.82 19.79 7.70
N TYR A 10 2.11 20.13 7.69
CA TYR A 10 3.16 19.21 8.13
C TYR A 10 3.01 18.84 9.61
N ARG A 11 2.75 19.81 10.49
CA ARG A 11 2.54 19.56 11.92
C ARG A 11 1.32 18.68 12.18
N PHE A 12 0.23 18.90 11.44
CA PHE A 12 -0.96 18.08 11.52
C PHE A 12 -0.66 16.62 11.13
N ILE A 13 -0.03 16.39 9.98
CA ILE A 13 0.35 15.05 9.52
C ILE A 13 1.27 14.39 10.54
N ARG A 14 2.29 15.10 11.03
CA ARG A 14 3.22 14.56 12.02
C ARG A 14 2.52 14.18 13.31
N ARG A 15 1.55 14.98 13.78
CA ARG A 15 0.78 14.66 14.98
C ARG A 15 -0.09 13.43 14.76
N LEU A 16 -0.77 13.35 13.62
CA LEU A 16 -1.61 12.20 13.26
C LEU A 16 -0.78 10.91 13.21
N VAL A 17 0.35 10.91 12.50
CA VAL A 17 1.28 9.77 12.45
C VAL A 17 1.77 9.41 13.86
N GLY A 18 2.06 10.40 14.70
CA GLY A 18 2.46 10.15 16.08
C GLY A 18 1.37 9.43 16.88
N ILE A 19 0.10 9.81 16.72
CA ILE A 19 -1.04 9.14 17.36
C ILE A 19 -1.16 7.70 16.84
N GLU A 20 -1.12 7.51 15.52
CA GLU A 20 -1.24 6.19 14.90
C GLU A 20 -0.11 5.23 15.32
N VAL A 21 1.13 5.72 15.38
CA VAL A 21 2.27 4.90 15.80
C VAL A 21 2.18 4.55 17.29
N SER A 22 1.86 5.52 18.14
CA SER A 22 1.72 5.26 19.58
C SER A 22 0.61 4.25 19.85
N ASP A 23 -0.55 4.39 19.21
CA ASP A 23 -1.66 3.45 19.36
C ASP A 23 -1.31 2.05 18.84
N ALA A 24 -0.70 1.95 17.65
CA ALA A 24 -0.29 0.66 17.09
C ALA A 24 0.64 -0.10 18.05
N ILE A 25 1.61 0.58 18.66
CA ILE A 25 2.52 -0.03 19.65
C ILE A 25 1.72 -0.50 20.86
N SER A 26 0.94 0.38 21.49
CA SER A 26 0.19 0.05 22.71
C SER A 26 -0.85 -1.05 22.49
N ALA A 27 -1.61 -0.99 21.41
CA ALA A 27 -2.64 -1.98 21.09
C ALA A 27 -2.05 -3.33 20.70
N THR A 28 -0.89 -3.35 20.04
CA THR A 28 -0.17 -4.59 19.72
C THR A 28 0.39 -5.23 20.99
N SER A 29 1.03 -4.43 21.87
CA SER A 29 1.55 -4.93 23.16
C SER A 29 0.45 -5.52 24.03
N ALA A 30 -0.68 -4.83 24.19
CA ALA A 30 -1.82 -5.33 24.96
C ALA A 30 -2.34 -6.68 24.42
N ARG A 31 -2.44 -6.82 23.08
CA ARG A 31 -2.88 -8.08 22.46
C ARG A 31 -1.91 -9.23 22.65
N LEU A 32 -0.61 -8.95 22.58
CA LEU A 32 0.42 -9.95 22.85
C LEU A 32 0.32 -10.47 24.30
N GLU A 33 0.09 -9.56 25.25
CA GLU A 33 -0.11 -9.89 26.66
C GLU A 33 -1.41 -10.68 26.89
N GLU A 34 -2.54 -10.22 26.33
CA GLU A 34 -3.84 -10.90 26.43
C GLU A 34 -3.81 -12.30 25.81
N ALA A 35 -3.07 -12.48 24.72
CA ALA A 35 -2.89 -13.76 24.04
C ALA A 35 -1.85 -14.66 24.71
N GLY A 36 -1.16 -14.19 25.75
CA GLY A 36 -0.13 -14.94 26.46
C GLY A 36 1.08 -15.33 25.58
N VAL A 37 1.45 -14.46 24.63
CA VAL A 37 2.57 -14.73 23.72
C VAL A 37 3.89 -14.53 24.45
N GLU A 38 4.62 -15.62 24.69
CA GLU A 38 5.94 -15.58 25.31
C GLU A 38 7.07 -15.81 24.30
N ASN A 39 6.76 -16.45 23.17
CA ASN A 39 7.73 -16.74 22.13
C ASN A 39 7.14 -16.66 20.70
N LEU A 40 8.01 -16.80 19.69
CA LEU A 40 7.61 -16.70 18.27
C LEU A 40 6.68 -17.82 17.81
N GLN A 41 6.72 -18.99 18.43
CA GLN A 41 5.83 -20.09 18.09
C GLN A 41 4.40 -19.79 18.55
N ASP A 42 4.23 -19.21 19.75
CA ASP A 42 2.93 -18.75 20.25
C ASP A 42 2.36 -17.69 19.32
N LEU A 43 3.18 -16.71 18.91
CA LEU A 43 2.74 -15.67 17.97
C LEU A 43 2.25 -16.26 16.64
N ARG A 44 2.94 -17.28 16.12
CA ARG A 44 2.59 -17.94 14.85
C ARG A 44 1.40 -18.86 14.95
N SER A 45 1.05 -19.34 16.15
CA SER A 45 -0.10 -20.21 16.37
C SER A 45 -1.41 -19.43 16.52
N LEU A 46 -1.35 -18.11 16.73
CA LEU A 46 -2.52 -17.25 16.77
C LEU A 46 -3.28 -17.27 15.43
N THR A 47 -4.61 -17.29 15.53
CA THR A 47 -5.51 -17.23 14.37
C THR A 47 -5.73 -15.81 13.87
N GLU A 48 -5.36 -14.81 14.66
CA GLU A 48 -5.60 -13.40 14.38
C GLU A 48 -4.30 -12.58 14.42
N ASN A 49 -4.26 -11.49 13.66
CA ASN A 49 -3.13 -10.58 13.66
C ASN A 49 -3.16 -9.69 14.91
N VAL A 50 -2.08 -9.72 15.69
CA VAL A 50 -1.91 -8.86 16.88
C VAL A 50 -1.46 -7.44 16.55
N ALA A 51 -0.83 -7.25 15.38
CA ALA A 51 -0.33 -5.94 14.94
C ALA A 51 -1.45 -5.12 14.31
N MET A 52 -2.22 -4.45 15.16
CA MET A 52 -3.38 -3.64 14.75
C MET A 52 -3.59 -2.44 15.68
N TYR A 53 -4.33 -1.45 15.19
CA TYR A 53 -4.79 -0.34 16.01
C TYR A 53 -5.78 -0.82 17.09
N SER A 54 -5.95 0.00 18.12
CA SER A 54 -7.07 -0.12 19.04
C SER A 54 -8.41 -0.06 18.29
N GLY A 55 -9.48 -0.58 18.91
CA GLY A 55 -10.81 -0.57 18.31
C GLY A 55 -11.30 0.84 17.99
N GLU A 56 -10.98 1.80 18.87
CA GLU A 56 -11.28 3.22 18.73
C GLU A 56 -10.54 3.84 17.54
N LEU A 57 -9.21 3.78 17.53
CA LEU A 57 -8.43 4.38 16.45
C LEU A 57 -8.71 3.68 15.11
N ALA A 58 -8.96 2.37 15.10
CA ALA A 58 -9.36 1.68 13.90
C ALA A 58 -10.69 2.22 13.33
N ALA A 59 -11.64 2.61 14.17
CA ALA A 59 -12.90 3.21 13.74
C ALA A 59 -12.69 4.62 13.16
N GLU A 60 -11.92 5.46 13.85
CA GLU A 60 -11.57 6.81 13.38
C GLU A 60 -10.78 6.77 12.06
N ASN A 61 -9.78 5.89 11.96
CA ASN A 61 -8.97 5.73 10.75
C ASN A 61 -9.82 5.24 9.57
N ARG A 62 -10.82 4.37 9.80
CA ARG A 62 -11.79 3.99 8.75
C ARG A 62 -12.62 5.17 8.29
N GLU A 63 -13.06 6.04 9.19
CA GLU A 63 -13.81 7.25 8.85
C GLU A 63 -12.95 8.24 8.05
N LEU A 64 -11.73 8.48 8.49
CA LEU A 64 -10.77 9.32 7.77
C LEU A 64 -10.51 8.77 6.36
N LYS A 65 -10.32 7.46 6.21
CA LYS A 65 -10.14 6.81 4.90
C LYS A 65 -11.37 6.99 4.01
N ARG A 66 -12.60 6.87 4.54
CA ARG A 66 -13.82 7.15 3.76
C ARG A 66 -13.87 8.60 3.28
N PHE A 67 -13.60 9.55 4.18
CA PHE A 67 -13.55 10.97 3.85
C PHE A 67 -12.52 11.26 2.75
N LEU A 68 -11.29 10.73 2.88
CA LEU A 68 -10.26 10.89 1.86
C LEU A 68 -10.65 10.23 0.54
N PHE A 69 -11.28 9.06 0.58
CA PHE A 69 -11.75 8.39 -0.62
C PHE A 69 -12.74 9.27 -1.39
N GLU A 70 -13.72 9.84 -0.68
CA GLU A 70 -14.75 10.67 -1.28
C GLU A 70 -14.21 12.01 -1.81
N HIS A 71 -13.40 12.71 -1.01
CA HIS A 71 -13.03 14.09 -1.31
C HIS A 71 -11.66 14.26 -1.98
N PHE A 72 -10.77 13.28 -1.83
CA PHE A 72 -9.42 13.34 -2.39
C PHE A 72 -9.25 12.39 -3.58
N TYR A 73 -9.47 11.08 -3.38
CA TYR A 73 -9.19 10.09 -4.42
C TYR A 73 -10.16 10.16 -5.61
N ARG A 74 -11.41 10.57 -5.40
CA ARG A 74 -12.39 10.78 -6.47
C ARG A 74 -12.30 12.16 -7.14
N HIS A 75 -11.38 13.01 -6.71
CA HIS A 75 -11.20 14.32 -7.32
C HIS A 75 -10.76 14.16 -8.79
N PHE A 76 -11.35 14.96 -9.69
CA PHE A 76 -11.20 14.79 -11.14
C PHE A 76 -9.74 14.73 -11.63
N ARG A 77 -8.82 15.44 -10.96
CA ARG A 77 -7.39 15.42 -11.27
C ARG A 77 -6.76 14.06 -10.96
N VAL A 78 -7.08 13.46 -9.81
CA VAL A 78 -6.56 12.14 -9.40
C VAL A 78 -7.09 11.07 -10.36
N VAL A 79 -8.39 11.09 -10.64
CA VAL A 79 -9.03 10.16 -11.59
C VAL A 79 -8.40 10.28 -12.98
N ARG A 80 -8.22 11.51 -13.48
CA ARG A 80 -7.58 11.75 -14.79
C ARG A 80 -6.15 11.19 -14.84
N MET A 81 -5.36 11.36 -13.77
CA MET A 81 -4.00 10.81 -13.70
C MET A 81 -4.01 9.28 -13.67
N ALA A 82 -4.91 8.68 -12.88
CA ALA A 82 -5.06 7.23 -12.80
C ALA A 82 -5.40 6.61 -14.17
N VAL A 83 -6.41 7.17 -14.87
CA VAL A 83 -6.80 6.71 -16.22
C VAL A 83 -5.65 6.85 -17.22
N LYS A 84 -4.86 7.93 -17.13
CA LYS A 84 -3.69 8.12 -18.00
C LYS A 84 -2.62 7.05 -17.73
N ALA A 85 -2.33 6.76 -16.46
CA ALA A 85 -1.36 5.74 -16.07
C ALA A 85 -1.80 4.34 -16.52
N GLU A 86 -3.08 4.00 -16.32
CA GLU A 86 -3.68 2.74 -16.77
C GLU A 86 -3.51 2.54 -18.29
N ARG A 87 -3.81 3.57 -19.09
CA ARG A 87 -3.63 3.52 -20.54
C ARG A 87 -2.16 3.31 -20.94
N MET A 88 -1.24 4.00 -20.27
CA MET A 88 0.19 3.86 -20.53
C MET A 88 0.68 2.44 -20.22
N LEU A 89 0.36 1.92 -19.04
CA LEU A 89 0.73 0.56 -18.63
C LEU A 89 0.12 -0.49 -19.55
N SER A 90 -1.17 -0.34 -19.90
CA SER A 90 -1.86 -1.27 -20.82
C SER A 90 -1.23 -1.27 -22.20
N ASN A 91 -0.88 -0.10 -22.74
CA ASN A 91 -0.23 0.01 -24.04
C ASN A 91 1.19 -0.56 -24.02
N LEU A 92 1.94 -0.32 -22.94
CA LEU A 92 3.29 -0.85 -22.77
C LEU A 92 3.27 -2.37 -22.69
N PHE A 93 2.36 -2.92 -21.88
CA PHE A 93 2.16 -4.36 -21.76
C PHE A 93 1.86 -4.98 -23.12
N ARG A 94 0.86 -4.46 -23.85
CA ARG A 94 0.50 -4.94 -25.19
C ARG A 94 1.67 -4.85 -26.17
N ALA A 95 2.38 -3.73 -26.20
CA ALA A 95 3.52 -3.55 -27.10
C ALA A 95 4.62 -4.61 -26.88
N TYR A 96 4.88 -5.01 -25.63
CA TYR A 96 5.86 -6.05 -25.31
C TYR A 96 5.36 -7.47 -25.56
N ILE A 97 4.05 -7.72 -25.47
CA ILE A 97 3.47 -9.01 -25.87
C ILE A 97 3.48 -9.16 -27.39
N ASP A 98 3.05 -8.13 -28.12
CA ASP A 98 2.92 -8.16 -29.58
C ASP A 98 4.30 -8.20 -30.26
N GLU A 99 5.31 -7.58 -29.67
CA GLU A 99 6.67 -7.57 -30.19
C GLU A 99 7.71 -7.73 -29.07
N PRO A 100 7.93 -8.98 -28.60
CA PRO A 100 8.84 -9.28 -27.49
C PRO A 100 10.30 -8.93 -27.75
N ARG A 101 10.70 -8.71 -29.03
CA ARG A 101 12.08 -8.33 -29.36
C ARG A 101 12.46 -6.93 -28.85
N GLN A 102 11.47 -6.12 -28.45
CA GLN A 102 11.68 -4.83 -27.78
C GLN A 102 12.20 -4.98 -26.34
N LEU A 103 12.00 -6.13 -25.70
CA LEU A 103 12.49 -6.38 -24.34
C LEU A 103 14.01 -6.54 -24.33
N PRO A 104 14.71 -6.28 -23.22
CA PRO A 104 16.11 -6.65 -23.07
C PRO A 104 16.35 -8.15 -23.31
N LYS A 105 17.52 -8.53 -23.80
CA LYS A 105 17.84 -9.94 -24.13
C LYS A 105 17.67 -10.90 -22.96
N GLU A 106 18.03 -10.47 -21.75
CA GLU A 106 17.82 -11.27 -20.53
C GLU A 106 16.34 -11.51 -20.25
N THR A 107 15.50 -10.48 -20.42
CA THR A 107 14.05 -10.58 -20.25
C THR A 107 13.42 -11.47 -21.33
N GLN A 108 13.87 -11.36 -22.59
CA GLN A 108 13.46 -12.28 -23.66
C GLN A 108 13.79 -13.74 -23.30
N ARG A 109 15.00 -13.98 -22.79
CA ARG A 109 15.43 -15.32 -22.38
C ARG A 109 14.56 -15.88 -21.26
N ARG A 110 14.25 -15.08 -20.22
CA ARG A 110 13.30 -15.49 -19.17
C ARG A 110 11.91 -15.82 -19.72
N ALA A 111 11.43 -15.06 -20.70
CA ALA A 111 10.11 -15.29 -21.30
C ALA A 111 10.04 -16.59 -22.11
N ILE A 112 11.15 -17.01 -22.73
CA ILE A 112 11.26 -18.21 -23.58
C ILE A 112 11.63 -19.45 -22.76
N ASP A 113 12.62 -19.33 -21.88
CA ASP A 113 13.23 -20.45 -21.15
C ASP A 113 12.67 -20.61 -19.73
N GLY A 114 11.97 -19.60 -19.21
CA GLY A 114 11.40 -19.61 -17.87
C GLY A 114 10.02 -20.27 -17.81
N ALA A 115 9.70 -20.86 -16.66
CA ALA A 115 8.40 -21.51 -16.42
C ALA A 115 7.21 -20.53 -16.35
N GLU A 116 7.48 -19.23 -16.23
CA GLU A 116 6.46 -18.18 -15.99
C GLU A 116 5.82 -17.67 -17.28
N GLY A 117 6.49 -17.83 -18.43
CA GLY A 117 6.01 -17.39 -19.73
C GLY A 117 6.00 -15.87 -19.94
N LEU A 118 5.76 -15.47 -21.19
CA LEU A 118 5.88 -14.08 -21.65
C LEU A 118 5.03 -13.07 -20.86
N HIS A 119 3.76 -13.40 -20.58
CA HIS A 119 2.84 -12.49 -19.90
C HIS A 119 3.30 -12.14 -18.49
N ARG A 120 3.83 -13.12 -17.76
CA ARG A 120 4.34 -12.89 -16.41
C ARG A 120 5.66 -12.13 -16.44
N THR A 121 6.57 -12.53 -17.31
CA THR A 121 7.86 -11.87 -17.49
C THR A 121 7.76 -10.39 -17.89
N VAL A 122 6.70 -9.99 -18.59
CA VAL A 122 6.42 -8.57 -18.94
C VAL A 122 5.85 -7.78 -17.75
N CYS A 123 5.19 -8.44 -16.80
CA CYS A 123 4.65 -7.82 -15.59
C CYS A 123 5.70 -7.63 -14.49
N ASP A 124 6.76 -8.45 -14.47
CA ASP A 124 7.84 -8.43 -13.46
C ASP A 124 8.94 -7.41 -13.76
#